data_AF-E2C1K6-F1
#
_entry.id   AF-E2C1K6-F1
#
_cell.length_a   1.000
_cell.length_b   1.000
_cell.length_c   1.000
_cell.angle_alpha   90.00
_cell.angle_beta   90.00
_cell.angle_gamma   90.00
#
_symmetry.space_group_name_H-M   'P 1'
#
loop_
_entity.id
_entity.type
_entity.pdbx_description
1 polymer ?
#
loop_
_entity_poly.entity_id
_entity_poly.type
_entity_poly.pdbx_seq_one_letter_code
_entity_poly.pdbx_strand_id
1 'polypeptide(L)'
;MPRCILKTLEEYFDNLSIPPLSYIGRCTLDVGQVVNSLGQWNSTEQNIIIPRHAAYWSLILVWLDDIRREFTFKPCLRIYAEKVLRRVAEKFNLSAPTYVSVHVRRTDYVDYLWQKLKTRPAPISYYLSAMDYFAGKYSNVVFVVTSDNIAWCKYNLRSKRHRISFVSDNDGKGPGKDLAVLSACNHSIIDYGTYGSFGAILAAGETIVYNVTTYFSTLIADVLPNWRIMS
;
A
#
# COMPACT_ATOMS: atom_id res chain seq x y z
N MET A 1 -16.61 -3.14 13.96
CA MET A 1 -16.34 -3.74 12.62
C MET A 1 -17.05 -5.09 12.44
N PRO A 2 -17.58 -5.44 11.25
CA PRO A 2 -18.11 -6.79 11.00
C PRO A 2 -17.10 -7.89 11.37
N ARG A 3 -17.55 -8.94 12.08
CA ARG A 3 -16.65 -9.96 12.65
C ARG A 3 -15.82 -10.71 11.60
N CYS A 4 -16.37 -10.92 10.40
CA CYS A 4 -15.65 -11.54 9.29
C CYS A 4 -14.45 -10.70 8.85
N ILE A 5 -14.61 -9.38 8.73
CA ILE A 5 -13.52 -8.47 8.35
C ILE A 5 -12.47 -8.42 9.45
N LEU A 6 -12.89 -8.30 10.71
CA LEU A 6 -11.97 -8.28 11.85
C LEU A 6 -11.13 -9.55 11.89
N LYS A 7 -11.76 -10.73 11.74
CA LYS A 7 -11.05 -12.01 11.72
C LYS A 7 -10.00 -12.08 10.60
N THR A 8 -10.31 -11.56 9.41
CA THR A 8 -9.34 -11.47 8.31
C THR A 8 -8.19 -10.54 8.65
N LEU A 9 -8.43 -9.37 9.26
CA LEU A 9 -7.36 -8.47 9.68
C LEU A 9 -6.48 -9.10 10.78
N GLU A 10 -7.09 -9.80 11.73
CA GLU A 10 -6.41 -10.55 12.79
C GLU A 10 -5.55 -11.70 12.27
N GLU A 11 -5.66 -12.11 10.99
CA GLU A 11 -4.70 -13.06 10.40
C GLU A 11 -3.34 -12.41 10.14
N TYR A 12 -3.30 -11.09 9.93
CA TYR A 12 -2.12 -10.36 9.48
C TYR A 12 -1.56 -9.39 10.52
N PHE A 13 -2.43 -8.73 11.28
CA PHE A 13 -2.07 -7.68 12.23
C PHE A 13 -2.21 -8.17 13.67
N ASP A 14 -1.40 -7.59 14.54
CA ASP A 14 -1.31 -7.92 15.96
C ASP A 14 -1.95 -6.83 16.81
N ASN A 15 -2.61 -7.22 17.91
CA ASN A 15 -3.19 -6.30 18.89
C ASN A 15 -4.10 -5.19 18.33
N LEU A 16 -4.96 -5.51 17.34
CA LEU A 16 -5.94 -4.57 16.81
C LEU A 16 -6.85 -4.04 17.94
N SER A 17 -6.97 -2.72 18.06
CA SER A 17 -7.85 -2.04 19.00
C SER A 17 -9.30 -1.93 18.50
N ILE A 18 -9.54 -2.27 17.23
CA ILE A 18 -10.85 -2.15 16.59
C ILE A 18 -11.86 -3.17 17.16
N PRO A 19 -12.95 -2.74 17.82
CA PRO A 19 -13.93 -3.66 18.38
C PRO A 19 -14.82 -4.28 17.29
N PRO A 20 -15.27 -5.54 17.45
CA PRO A 20 -16.28 -6.11 16.57
C PRO A 20 -17.63 -5.41 16.79
N LEU A 21 -18.49 -5.40 15.77
CA LEU A 21 -19.78 -4.71 15.80
C LEU A 21 -20.68 -5.19 16.94
N SER A 22 -20.51 -6.43 17.40
CA SER A 22 -21.23 -6.97 18.55
C SER A 22 -20.97 -6.20 19.85
N TYR A 23 -19.85 -5.48 19.99
CA TYR A 23 -19.53 -4.72 21.21
C TYR A 23 -20.48 -3.54 21.42
N ILE A 24 -20.99 -2.96 20.33
CA ILE A 24 -21.97 -1.88 20.40
C ILE A 24 -23.42 -2.38 20.39
N GLY A 25 -23.64 -3.71 20.43
CA GLY A 25 -24.99 -4.30 20.38
C GLY A 25 -25.87 -3.97 21.58
N ARG A 26 -25.30 -3.39 22.64
CA ARG A 26 -26.02 -2.88 23.83
C ARG A 26 -26.06 -1.35 23.92
N CYS A 27 -25.46 -0.65 22.95
CA CYS A 27 -25.47 0.80 22.91
C CYS A 27 -26.81 1.29 22.33
N THR A 28 -27.40 2.31 22.94
CA THR A 28 -28.52 3.04 22.35
C THR A 28 -28.02 3.87 21.18
N LEU A 29 -28.45 3.52 19.97
CA LEU A 29 -28.16 4.28 18.76
C LEU A 29 -29.26 5.32 18.54
N ASP A 30 -28.91 6.61 18.61
CA ASP A 30 -29.80 7.67 18.14
C ASP A 30 -29.78 7.70 16.61
N VAL A 31 -30.86 7.22 16.00
CA VAL A 31 -31.01 7.15 14.54
C VAL A 31 -30.98 8.55 13.91
N GLY A 32 -31.38 9.60 14.65
CA GLY A 32 -31.30 10.99 14.19
C GLY A 32 -29.86 11.50 14.02
N GLN A 33 -28.90 10.85 14.66
CA GLN A 33 -27.46 11.18 14.58
C GLN A 33 -26.70 10.25 13.63
N VAL A 34 -27.39 9.41 12.84
CA VAL A 34 -26.76 8.51 11.87
C VAL A 34 -26.75 9.18 10.49
N VAL A 35 -25.56 9.35 9.92
CA VAL A 35 -25.34 9.93 8.59
C VAL A 35 -24.79 8.90 7.61
N ASN A 36 -24.99 9.12 6.32
CA ASN A 36 -24.60 8.16 5.27
C ASN A 36 -23.49 8.68 4.35
N SER A 37 -22.95 9.86 4.64
CA SER A 37 -21.88 10.48 3.85
C SER A 37 -21.01 11.39 4.71
N LEU A 38 -19.76 11.58 4.30
CA LEU A 38 -18.84 12.48 4.99
C LEU A 38 -19.30 13.93 4.99
N GLY A 39 -19.99 14.38 3.94
CA GLY A 39 -20.48 15.76 3.85
C GLY A 39 -21.56 16.08 4.89
N GLN A 40 -22.22 15.06 5.43
CA GLN A 40 -23.21 15.21 6.50
C GLN A 40 -22.59 15.03 7.89
N TRP A 41 -21.37 14.48 7.97
CA TRP A 41 -20.68 14.21 9.22
C TRP A 41 -19.99 15.48 9.72
N ASN A 42 -20.57 16.11 10.74
CA ASN A 42 -20.11 17.39 11.29
C ASN A 42 -19.86 17.37 12.81
N SER A 43 -20.06 16.22 13.45
CA SER A 43 -19.82 16.04 14.89
C SER A 43 -19.24 14.66 15.18
N THR A 44 -18.34 14.57 16.15
CA THR A 44 -17.80 13.29 16.65
C THR A 44 -18.82 12.46 17.43
N GLU A 45 -19.97 13.06 17.79
CA GLU A 45 -21.10 12.35 18.42
C GLU A 45 -22.01 11.66 17.40
N GLN A 46 -21.86 11.97 16.11
CA GLN A 46 -22.60 11.31 15.03
C GLN A 46 -22.00 9.95 14.67
N ASN A 47 -22.86 9.06 14.20
CA ASN A 47 -22.47 7.79 13.62
C ASN A 47 -22.48 7.91 12.09
N ILE A 48 -21.42 7.46 11.41
CA ILE A 48 -21.37 7.43 9.94
C ILE A 48 -21.44 5.99 9.42
N ILE A 49 -22.35 5.74 8.47
CA ILE A 49 -22.39 4.49 7.72
C ILE A 49 -21.44 4.60 6.53
N ILE A 50 -20.38 3.79 6.56
CA ILE A 50 -19.39 3.72 5.49
C ILE A 50 -19.82 2.65 4.47
N PRO A 51 -19.98 2.98 3.18
CA PRO A 51 -20.37 2.00 2.17
C PRO A 51 -19.25 0.98 1.92
N ARG A 52 -19.62 -0.16 1.31
CA ARG A 52 -18.64 -1.17 0.91
C ARG A 52 -17.60 -0.57 -0.05
N HIS A 53 -16.34 -0.94 0.14
CA HIS A 53 -15.20 -0.47 -0.66
C HIS A 53 -14.96 1.05 -0.63
N ALA A 54 -15.46 1.76 0.39
CA ALA A 54 -15.13 3.17 0.58
C ALA A 54 -13.66 3.34 1.01
N ALA A 55 -12.98 4.29 0.37
CA ALA A 55 -11.67 4.76 0.78
C ALA A 55 -11.76 6.28 0.97
N TYR A 56 -11.83 6.72 2.23
CA TYR A 56 -11.96 8.13 2.58
C TYR A 56 -10.61 8.70 3.00
N TRP A 57 -9.83 9.17 2.04
CA TRP A 57 -8.44 9.56 2.26
C TRP A 57 -8.30 10.83 3.12
N SER A 58 -9.22 11.79 3.01
CA SER A 58 -9.21 12.99 3.86
C SER A 58 -9.24 12.64 5.35
N LEU A 59 -9.90 11.54 5.72
CA LEU A 59 -9.86 11.01 7.08
C LEU A 59 -8.49 10.36 7.36
N ILE A 60 -8.02 9.49 6.48
CA ILE A 60 -6.76 8.74 6.65
C ILE A 60 -5.56 9.67 6.88
N LEU A 61 -5.48 10.78 6.14
CA LEU A 61 -4.33 11.69 6.15
C LEU A 61 -4.07 12.33 7.53
N VAL A 62 -5.12 12.48 8.35
CA VAL A 62 -5.01 13.07 9.71
C VAL A 62 -4.48 12.06 10.72
N TRP A 63 -4.61 10.75 10.45
CA TRP A 63 -4.38 9.67 11.41
C TRP A 63 -3.28 8.70 10.97
N LEU A 64 -2.31 9.14 10.15
CA LEU A 64 -1.30 8.23 9.59
C LEU A 64 -0.50 7.48 10.65
N ASP A 65 -0.13 8.16 11.74
CA ASP A 65 0.64 7.53 12.82
C ASP A 65 -0.21 6.55 13.64
N ASP A 66 -1.49 6.86 13.85
CA ASP A 66 -2.45 5.93 14.46
C ASP A 66 -2.67 4.71 13.59
N ILE A 67 -2.80 4.88 12.28
CA ILE A 67 -2.92 3.79 11.31
C ILE A 67 -1.67 2.89 11.38
N ARG A 68 -0.47 3.47 11.42
CA ARG A 68 0.77 2.68 11.54
C ARG A 68 0.86 1.90 12.84
N ARG A 69 0.40 2.49 13.95
CA ARG A 69 0.36 1.81 15.26
C ARG A 69 -0.66 0.68 15.27
N GLU A 70 -1.87 0.94 14.77
CA GLU A 70 -2.98 -0.02 14.71
C GLU A 70 -2.64 -1.21 13.82
N PHE A 71 -2.09 -0.98 12.63
CA PHE A 71 -1.81 -2.02 11.66
C PHE A 71 -0.37 -2.54 11.75
N THR A 72 0.05 -2.92 12.96
CA THR A 72 1.34 -3.59 13.19
C THR A 72 1.25 -5.06 12.80
N PHE A 73 2.13 -5.52 11.90
CA PHE A 73 2.12 -6.92 11.46
C PHE A 73 2.48 -7.90 12.58
N LYS A 74 1.85 -9.09 12.53
CA LYS A 74 2.22 -10.21 13.39
C LYS A 74 3.71 -10.57 13.29
N PRO A 75 4.33 -11.05 14.39
CA PRO A 75 5.75 -11.40 14.42
C PRO A 75 6.19 -12.31 13.27
N CYS A 76 5.37 -13.30 12.88
CA CYS A 76 5.69 -14.22 11.79
C CYS A 76 5.84 -13.53 10.43
N LEU A 77 5.04 -12.51 10.13
CA LEU A 77 5.11 -11.74 8.89
C LEU A 77 6.26 -10.75 8.89
N ARG A 78 6.55 -10.12 10.05
CA ARG A 78 7.73 -9.26 10.23
C ARG A 78 9.03 -10.05 10.01
N ILE A 79 9.17 -11.20 10.67
CA ILE A 79 10.32 -12.10 10.51
C ILE A 79 10.43 -12.59 9.05
N TYR A 80 9.31 -12.88 8.39
CA TYR A 80 9.31 -13.24 6.98
C TYR A 80 9.85 -12.09 6.11
N ALA A 81 9.35 -10.87 6.30
CA ALA A 81 9.79 -9.71 5.54
C ALA A 81 11.28 -9.43 5.73
N GLU A 82 11.76 -9.43 6.98
CA GLU A 82 13.19 -9.28 7.32
C GLU A 82 14.05 -10.35 6.65
N LYS A 83 13.58 -11.61 6.61
CA LYS A 83 14.28 -12.71 5.95
C LYS A 83 14.35 -12.51 4.43
N VAL A 84 13.27 -12.03 3.81
CA VAL A 84 13.26 -11.70 2.37
C VAL A 84 14.26 -10.58 2.09
N LEU A 85 14.20 -9.48 2.83
CA LEU A 85 15.09 -8.33 2.63
C LEU A 85 16.57 -8.70 2.83
N ARG A 86 16.89 -9.46 3.88
CA ARG A 86 18.24 -9.99 4.11
C ARG A 86 18.76 -10.82 2.93
N ARG A 87 17.95 -11.74 2.40
CA ARG A 87 18.33 -12.53 1.20
C ARG A 87 18.56 -11.64 -0.02
N VAL A 88 17.80 -10.55 -0.16
CA VAL A 88 18.00 -9.57 -1.22
C VAL A 88 19.34 -8.85 -1.04
N ALA A 89 19.69 -8.43 0.18
CA ALA A 89 20.98 -7.82 0.48
C ALA A 89 22.16 -8.77 0.16
N GLU A 90 22.06 -10.02 0.60
CA GLU A 90 23.05 -11.08 0.36
C GLU A 90 23.25 -11.33 -1.14
N LYS A 91 22.14 -11.45 -1.90
CA LYS A 91 22.18 -11.63 -3.36
C LYS A 91 22.98 -10.55 -4.09
N PHE A 92 22.95 -9.32 -3.58
CA PHE A 92 23.65 -8.18 -4.18
C PHE A 92 24.93 -7.75 -3.44
N ASN A 93 25.35 -8.51 -2.43
CA ASN A 93 26.51 -8.24 -1.58
C ASN A 93 26.52 -6.81 -1.00
N LEU A 94 25.39 -6.37 -0.43
CA LEU A 94 25.23 -5.03 0.12
C LEU A 94 25.30 -5.03 1.65
N SER A 95 26.12 -4.13 2.21
CA SER A 95 26.03 -3.72 3.61
C SER A 95 25.09 -2.51 3.72
N ALA A 96 24.11 -2.59 4.62
CA ALA A 96 23.10 -1.53 4.86
C ALA A 96 22.42 -1.00 3.56
N PRO A 97 21.67 -1.85 2.85
CA PRO A 97 20.94 -1.42 1.65
C PRO A 97 19.78 -0.47 1.97
N THR A 98 19.51 0.44 1.04
CA THR A 98 18.26 1.21 1.01
C THR A 98 17.24 0.43 0.17
N TYR A 99 16.24 -0.15 0.82
CA TYR A 99 15.19 -0.91 0.14
C TYR A 99 14.11 0.04 -0.38
N VAL A 100 13.86 -0.02 -1.68
CA VAL A 100 12.75 0.68 -2.31
C VAL A 100 11.77 -0.36 -2.80
N SER A 101 10.57 -0.39 -2.22
CA SER A 101 9.51 -1.28 -2.69
C SER A 101 8.95 -0.80 -4.03
N VAL A 102 8.63 -1.73 -4.92
CA VAL A 102 7.99 -1.43 -6.21
C VAL A 102 6.75 -2.30 -6.32
N HIS A 103 5.58 -1.67 -6.23
CA HIS A 103 4.31 -2.35 -6.43
C HIS A 103 3.80 -2.13 -7.85
N VAL A 104 3.42 -3.22 -8.52
CA VAL A 104 2.90 -3.22 -9.89
C VAL A 104 1.54 -3.94 -9.91
N ARG A 105 0.46 -3.22 -10.21
CA ARG A 105 -0.92 -3.73 -10.30
C ARG A 105 -1.36 -3.84 -11.77
N ARG A 106 -1.53 -5.06 -12.28
CA ARG A 106 -1.73 -5.30 -13.72
C ARG A 106 -2.70 -6.40 -14.11
N THR A 107 -3.34 -7.12 -13.19
CA THR A 107 -4.32 -8.14 -13.57
C THR A 107 -5.63 -7.51 -14.06
N ASP A 108 -6.76 -7.81 -13.42
CA ASP A 108 -8.07 -7.16 -13.57
C ASP A 108 -8.02 -5.62 -13.67
N TYR A 109 -7.01 -5.00 -13.07
CA TYR A 109 -6.96 -3.55 -12.97
C TYR A 109 -6.66 -2.84 -14.31
N VAL A 110 -6.00 -3.51 -15.26
CA VAL A 110 -5.75 -2.96 -16.59
C VAL A 110 -7.07 -2.63 -17.30
N ASP A 111 -8.02 -3.56 -17.23
CA ASP A 111 -9.35 -3.36 -17.82
C ASP A 111 -10.13 -2.28 -17.06
N TYR A 112 -10.02 -2.23 -15.73
CA TYR A 112 -10.65 -1.18 -14.93
C TYR A 112 -10.16 0.22 -15.32
N LEU A 113 -8.84 0.43 -15.46
CA LEU A 113 -8.26 1.71 -15.89
C LEU A 113 -8.83 2.15 -17.24
N TRP A 114 -8.91 1.22 -18.20
CA TRP A 114 -9.41 1.53 -19.52
C TRP A 114 -10.91 1.82 -19.51
N GLN A 115 -11.70 0.98 -18.86
CA GLN A 115 -13.16 1.06 -18.91
C GLN A 115 -13.70 2.22 -18.07
N LYS A 116 -13.14 2.45 -16.87
CA LYS A 116 -13.66 3.41 -15.89
C LYS A 116 -12.91 4.73 -15.89
N LEU A 117 -11.59 4.72 -16.06
CA LEU A 117 -10.77 5.93 -15.95
C LEU A 117 -10.26 6.45 -17.31
N LYS A 118 -10.50 5.71 -18.40
CA LYS A 118 -10.03 6.07 -19.75
C LYS A 118 -8.52 6.35 -19.80
N THR A 119 -7.75 5.65 -18.97
CA THR A 119 -6.31 5.84 -18.82
C THR A 119 -5.55 4.54 -19.08
N ARG A 120 -4.25 4.66 -19.33
CA ARG A 120 -3.36 3.51 -19.58
C ARG A 120 -2.68 3.06 -18.28
N PRO A 121 -2.36 1.76 -18.16
CA PRO A 121 -1.50 1.26 -17.09
C PRO A 121 -0.16 1.99 -17.08
N ALA A 122 0.46 2.06 -15.89
CA ALA A 122 1.78 2.64 -15.73
C ALA A 122 2.76 2.02 -16.74
N PRO A 123 3.43 2.84 -17.58
CA PRO A 123 4.36 2.34 -18.58
C PRO A 123 5.66 1.88 -17.93
N ILE A 124 6.46 1.11 -18.67
CA ILE A 124 7.79 0.67 -18.20
C ILE A 124 8.68 1.87 -17.88
N SER A 125 8.59 2.93 -18.70
CA SER A 125 9.34 4.18 -18.53
C SER A 125 9.10 4.81 -17.16
N TYR A 126 7.87 4.82 -16.66
CA TYR A 126 7.53 5.31 -15.32
C TYR A 126 8.35 4.59 -14.24
N TYR A 127 8.32 3.25 -14.24
CA TYR A 127 9.04 2.46 -13.25
C TYR A 127 10.55 2.70 -13.33
N LEU A 128 11.11 2.79 -14.54
CA LEU A 128 12.54 3.03 -14.71
C LEU A 128 12.95 4.44 -14.26
N SER A 129 12.15 5.47 -14.58
CA SER A 129 12.39 6.85 -14.12
C SER A 129 12.25 6.99 -12.61
N ALA A 130 11.28 6.30 -11.99
CA ALA A 130 11.13 6.27 -10.54
C ALA A 130 12.31 5.55 -9.87
N MET A 131 12.82 4.47 -10.48
CA MET A 131 14.05 3.81 -10.01
C MET A 131 15.27 4.73 -10.14
N ASP A 132 15.44 5.43 -11.27
CA ASP A 132 16.53 6.38 -11.47
C ASP A 132 16.49 7.50 -10.41
N TYR A 133 15.30 7.98 -10.03
CA TYR A 133 15.14 8.97 -8.95
C TYR A 133 15.76 8.51 -7.62
N PHE A 134 15.37 7.33 -7.14
CA PHE A 134 15.88 6.81 -5.87
C PHE A 134 17.37 6.47 -5.96
N ALA A 135 17.81 5.90 -7.09
CA ALA A 135 19.22 5.58 -7.32
C ALA A 135 20.12 6.83 -7.39
N GLY A 136 19.58 7.97 -7.85
CA GLY A 136 20.28 9.25 -7.84
C GLY A 136 20.32 9.94 -6.48
N LYS A 137 19.39 9.62 -5.58
CA LYS A 137 19.24 10.27 -4.27
C LYS A 137 19.87 9.49 -3.11
N TYR A 138 19.86 8.16 -3.17
CA TYR A 138 20.30 7.28 -2.08
C TYR A 138 21.43 6.34 -2.53
N SER A 139 22.30 5.96 -1.59
CA SER A 139 23.33 4.94 -1.80
C SER A 139 22.79 3.53 -1.56
N ASN A 140 23.44 2.50 -2.13
CA ASN A 140 23.10 1.09 -1.88
C ASN A 140 21.62 0.73 -2.13
N VAL A 141 21.00 1.40 -3.10
CA VAL A 141 19.59 1.15 -3.43
C VAL A 141 19.40 -0.23 -4.03
N VAL A 142 18.34 -0.91 -3.58
CA VAL A 142 17.84 -2.15 -4.16
C VAL A 142 16.31 -2.08 -4.25
N PHE A 143 15.79 -2.50 -5.40
CA PHE A 143 14.36 -2.46 -5.68
C PHE A 143 13.73 -3.83 -5.42
N VAL A 144 12.71 -3.86 -4.58
CA VAL A 144 11.98 -5.07 -4.19
C VAL A 144 10.61 -5.04 -4.84
N VAL A 145 10.44 -5.83 -5.89
CA VAL A 145 9.25 -5.81 -6.75
C VAL A 145 8.25 -6.86 -6.29
N THR A 146 7.03 -6.40 -6.00
CA THR A 146 5.84 -7.24 -5.78
C THR A 146 4.78 -6.92 -6.83
N SER A 147 4.02 -7.92 -7.25
CA SER A 147 2.98 -7.73 -8.25
C SER A 147 1.97 -8.87 -8.26
N ASP A 148 0.73 -8.53 -8.59
CA ASP A 148 -0.30 -9.49 -9.01
C ASP A 148 0.01 -10.17 -10.35
N ASN A 149 1.00 -9.67 -11.09
CA ASN A 149 1.53 -10.23 -12.32
C ASN A 149 3.07 -10.14 -12.33
N ILE A 150 3.71 -10.92 -11.44
CA ILE A 150 5.17 -10.91 -11.30
C ILE A 150 5.89 -11.41 -12.56
N ALA A 151 5.24 -12.21 -13.41
CA ALA A 151 5.77 -12.64 -14.70
C ALA A 151 5.97 -11.46 -15.66
N TRP A 152 4.97 -10.57 -15.76
CA TRP A 152 5.08 -9.33 -16.53
C TRP A 152 6.23 -8.47 -16.02
N CYS A 153 6.39 -8.35 -14.70
CA CYS A 153 7.49 -7.59 -14.10
C CYS A 153 8.86 -8.17 -14.44
N LYS A 154 8.99 -9.50 -14.32
CA LYS A 154 10.23 -10.22 -14.68
C LYS A 154 10.57 -10.10 -16.16
N TYR A 155 9.60 -9.91 -17.05
CA TYR A 155 9.86 -9.69 -18.47
C TYR A 155 10.24 -8.23 -18.78
N ASN A 156 9.48 -7.28 -18.23
CA ASN A 156 9.53 -5.87 -18.64
C ASN A 156 10.46 -4.99 -17.79
N LEU A 157 10.69 -5.33 -16.52
CA LEU A 157 11.47 -4.50 -15.59
C LEU A 157 12.90 -5.01 -15.40
N ARG A 158 13.37 -5.97 -16.21
CA ARG A 158 14.78 -6.37 -16.17
C ARG A 158 15.66 -5.20 -16.58
N SER A 159 16.59 -4.82 -15.71
CA SER A 159 17.53 -3.74 -15.95
C SER A 159 18.93 -4.19 -15.56
N LYS A 160 19.92 -3.83 -16.37
CA LYS A 160 21.36 -3.96 -15.99
C LYS A 160 21.81 -2.82 -15.08
N ARG A 161 21.07 -1.71 -15.03
CA ARG A 161 21.41 -0.50 -14.26
C ARG A 161 20.93 -0.58 -12.81
N HIS A 162 19.85 -1.32 -12.56
CA HIS A 162 19.19 -1.36 -11.26
C HIS A 162 19.33 -2.74 -10.62
N ARG A 163 19.60 -2.77 -9.31
CA ARG A 163 19.55 -3.99 -8.51
C ARG A 163 18.09 -4.30 -8.19
N ILE A 164 17.52 -5.30 -8.85
CA ILE A 164 16.09 -5.64 -8.75
C ILE A 164 15.91 -7.07 -8.24
N SER A 165 15.06 -7.24 -7.23
CA SER A 165 14.59 -8.54 -6.78
C SER A 165 13.07 -8.64 -6.89
N PHE A 166 12.59 -9.73 -7.47
CA PHE A 166 11.16 -10.03 -7.62
C PHE A 166 10.77 -11.02 -6.53
N VAL A 167 9.85 -10.65 -5.64
CA VAL A 167 9.60 -11.41 -4.40
C VAL A 167 8.20 -12.01 -4.27
N SER A 168 7.24 -11.60 -5.11
CA SER A 168 5.90 -12.23 -5.13
C SER A 168 5.94 -13.64 -5.70
N ASP A 169 5.14 -14.52 -5.10
CA ASP A 169 4.86 -15.86 -5.61
C ASP A 169 3.88 -15.82 -6.81
N ASN A 170 4.03 -16.76 -7.76
CA ASN A 170 3.22 -16.77 -8.98
C ASN A 170 1.75 -17.21 -8.75
N ASP A 171 1.42 -17.76 -7.58
CA ASP A 171 0.12 -18.36 -7.28
C ASP A 171 -0.84 -17.43 -6.51
N GLY A 172 -0.41 -16.18 -6.26
CA GLY A 172 -1.20 -15.19 -5.51
C GLY A 172 -1.42 -15.52 -4.04
N LYS A 173 -0.79 -16.57 -3.50
CA LYS A 173 -0.94 -17.01 -2.11
C LYS A 173 0.06 -16.30 -1.20
N GLY A 174 -0.12 -14.99 -1.06
CA GLY A 174 0.75 -14.22 -0.17
C GLY A 174 0.44 -12.75 0.03
N PRO A 175 -0.79 -12.23 -0.14
CA PRO A 175 -1.02 -10.79 -0.06
C PRO A 175 -0.57 -10.19 1.28
N GLY A 176 -0.66 -10.93 2.40
CA GLY A 176 -0.12 -10.47 3.68
C GLY A 176 1.41 -10.49 3.76
N LYS A 177 2.07 -11.45 3.11
CA LYS A 177 3.54 -11.56 3.05
C LYS A 177 4.13 -10.45 2.18
N ASP A 178 3.56 -10.25 1.00
CA ASP A 178 3.96 -9.19 0.07
C ASP A 178 3.76 -7.82 0.72
N LEU A 179 2.62 -7.60 1.39
CA LEU A 179 2.35 -6.34 2.07
C LEU A 179 3.33 -6.10 3.22
N ALA A 180 3.69 -7.14 3.98
CA ALA A 180 4.70 -7.04 5.03
C ALA A 180 6.08 -6.68 4.46
N VAL A 181 6.47 -7.25 3.31
CA VAL A 181 7.73 -6.89 2.62
C VAL A 181 7.70 -5.46 2.11
N LEU A 182 6.60 -5.04 1.46
CA LEU A 182 6.40 -3.68 0.98
C LEU A 182 6.54 -2.65 2.11
N SER A 183 5.90 -2.93 3.25
CA SER A 183 5.86 -2.06 4.42
C SER A 183 7.18 -2.03 5.20
N ALA A 184 8.03 -3.04 5.04
CA ALA A 184 9.36 -3.10 5.68
C ALA A 184 10.45 -2.38 4.86
N CYS A 185 10.16 -1.93 3.64
CA CYS A 185 11.10 -1.16 2.82
C CYS A 185 11.22 0.28 3.33
N ASN A 186 12.31 0.97 2.98
CA ASN A 186 12.57 2.35 3.38
C ASN A 186 11.71 3.35 2.59
N HIS A 187 11.48 3.08 1.31
CA HIS A 187 10.78 3.95 0.36
C HIS A 187 9.91 3.13 -0.58
N SER A 188 9.04 3.79 -1.36
CA SER A 188 8.07 3.11 -2.22
C SER A 188 7.95 3.73 -3.61
N ILE A 189 7.73 2.88 -4.61
CA ILE A 189 7.25 3.21 -5.94
C ILE A 189 5.94 2.44 -6.10
N ILE A 190 4.84 3.16 -6.32
CA ILE A 190 3.52 2.57 -6.49
C ILE A 190 2.87 3.13 -7.76
N ASP A 191 2.01 2.34 -8.37
CA ASP A 191 1.18 2.82 -9.47
C ASP A 191 -0.15 3.39 -8.94
N TYR A 192 -1.17 2.55 -8.86
CA TYR A 192 -2.51 2.86 -8.46
C TYR A 192 -3.07 1.72 -7.61
N GLY A 193 -4.23 1.98 -7.02
CA GLY A 193 -4.91 1.05 -6.14
C GLY A 193 -4.53 1.23 -4.67
N THR A 194 -5.35 0.63 -3.82
CA THR A 194 -5.27 0.78 -2.36
C THR A 194 -4.16 -0.07 -1.76
N TYR A 195 -3.81 -1.21 -2.36
CA TYR A 195 -2.83 -2.14 -1.81
C TYR A 195 -1.42 -1.54 -1.73
N GLY A 196 -0.89 -1.02 -2.85
CA GLY A 196 0.42 -0.35 -2.86
C GLY A 196 0.44 0.89 -1.98
N SER A 197 -0.63 1.70 -2.03
CA SER A 197 -0.75 2.89 -1.20
C SER A 197 -0.76 2.58 0.30
N PHE A 198 -1.45 1.52 0.72
CA PHE A 198 -1.48 1.10 2.12
C PHE A 198 -0.09 0.61 2.57
N GLY A 199 0.60 -0.19 1.75
CA GLY A 199 1.99 -0.57 2.02
C GLY A 199 2.94 0.63 2.16
N ALA A 200 2.80 1.64 1.29
CA ALA A 200 3.59 2.87 1.36
C ALA A 200 3.28 3.73 2.60
N ILE A 201 2.01 3.80 3.02
CA ILE A 201 1.61 4.46 4.27
C ILE A 201 2.29 3.79 5.47
N LEU A 202 2.30 2.46 5.52
CA LEU A 202 2.92 1.68 6.59
C LEU A 202 4.47 1.78 6.57
N ALA A 203 5.09 1.85 5.39
CA ALA A 203 6.53 2.04 5.25
C ALA A 203 7.03 3.40 5.74
N ALA A 204 6.16 4.42 5.74
CA ALA A 204 6.46 5.79 6.21
C ALA A 204 7.64 6.48 5.50
N GLY A 205 8.00 6.02 4.30
CA GLY A 205 9.09 6.54 3.49
C GLY A 205 8.69 7.60 2.47
N GLU A 206 9.68 8.02 1.67
CA GLU A 206 9.40 8.72 0.41
C GLU A 206 8.70 7.78 -0.57
N THR A 207 7.68 8.29 -1.27
CA THR A 207 6.86 7.51 -2.18
C THR A 207 6.74 8.21 -3.54
N ILE A 208 7.06 7.50 -4.63
CA ILE A 208 6.71 7.92 -5.99
C ILE A 208 5.42 7.23 -6.41
N VAL A 209 4.48 8.02 -6.95
CA VAL A 209 3.17 7.57 -7.41
C VAL A 209 3.00 7.86 -8.90
N TYR A 210 2.47 6.88 -9.64
CA TYR A 210 2.12 7.09 -11.04
C TYR A 210 0.94 8.04 -11.17
N ASN A 211 1.05 9.01 -12.07
CA ASN A 211 -0.01 9.96 -12.31
C ASN A 211 -1.19 9.30 -13.02
N VAL A 212 -2.23 8.98 -12.24
CA VAL A 212 -3.56 8.71 -12.78
C VAL A 212 -4.46 9.81 -12.25
N THR A 213 -4.63 10.85 -13.07
CA THR A 213 -5.39 12.05 -12.71
C THR A 213 -6.75 11.66 -12.12
N THR A 214 -7.10 12.25 -10.97
CA THR A 214 -8.30 11.96 -10.14
C THR A 214 -8.33 10.60 -9.41
N TYR A 215 -7.23 9.85 -9.38
CA TYR A 215 -7.17 8.58 -8.65
C TYR A 215 -6.65 8.72 -7.21
N PHE A 216 -7.10 7.82 -6.34
CA PHE A 216 -6.82 7.81 -4.90
C PHE A 216 -5.34 8.00 -4.54
N SER A 217 -4.44 7.27 -5.20
CA SER A 217 -3.00 7.35 -4.91
C SER A 217 -2.41 8.71 -5.29
N THR A 218 -2.89 9.32 -6.38
CA THR A 218 -2.48 10.65 -6.83
C THR A 218 -2.98 11.74 -5.88
N LEU A 219 -4.24 11.65 -5.41
CA LEU A 219 -4.80 12.62 -4.46
C LEU A 219 -4.09 12.60 -3.09
N ILE A 220 -3.64 11.44 -2.63
CA ILE A 220 -2.81 11.34 -1.41
C ILE A 220 -1.45 12.00 -1.66
N ALA A 221 -0.85 11.77 -2.82
CA ALA A 221 0.46 12.30 -3.16
C ALA A 221 0.49 13.83 -3.25
N ASP A 222 -0.64 14.48 -3.58
CA ASP A 222 -0.77 15.94 -3.59
C ASP A 222 -0.71 16.56 -2.18
N VAL A 223 -1.03 15.79 -1.13
CA VAL A 223 -1.13 16.29 0.25
C VAL A 223 0.05 15.85 1.11
N LEU A 224 0.58 14.65 0.89
CA LEU A 224 1.66 14.12 1.73
C LEU A 224 3.04 14.68 1.30
N PRO A 225 3.81 15.29 2.22
CA PRO A 225 5.05 15.99 1.87
C PRO A 225 6.15 15.09 1.30
N ASN A 226 6.13 13.80 1.66
CA ASN A 226 7.10 12.81 1.21
C ASN A 226 6.60 12.00 0.01
N TRP A 227 5.46 12.35 -0.57
CA TRP A 227 4.91 11.68 -1.73
C TRP A 227 5.07 12.57 -2.96
N ARG A 228 5.39 11.96 -4.10
CA ARG A 228 5.66 12.67 -5.35
C ARG A 228 4.97 11.98 -6.50
N ILE A 229 4.33 12.76 -7.34
CA ILE A 229 3.70 12.27 -8.57
C ILE A 229 4.75 12.27 -9.70
N MET A 230 4.78 11.20 -10.48
CA MET A 230 5.60 11.09 -11.69
C MET A 230 4.75 10.51 -12.83
N SER A 231 5.03 10.92 -14.06
CA SER A 231 4.33 10.49 -15.27
C SER A 231 5.25 9.69 -16.19
#